data_AF-A0A1B4XE57-F1
#
_entry.id   AF-A0A1B4XE57-F1
#
_cell.length_a   1.000
_cell.length_b   1.000
_cell.length_c   1.000
_cell.angle_alpha   90.00
_cell.angle_beta   90.00
_cell.angle_gamma   90.00
#
_symmetry.space_group_name_H-M   'P 1'
#
loop_
_entity.id
_entity.type
_entity.pdbx_description
1 polymer ?
#
loop_
_entity_poly.entity_id
_entity_poly.type
_entity_poly.pdbx_seq_one_letter_code
_entity_poly.pdbx_strand_id
1 'polypeptide(L)' 'MNQRESQRRLAEAVRDACGKAAQEAYENAGISGLCEEGRWECAISAIRALDLEAVINAMPDDSQENKDAK' A
#
# COMPACT_ATOMS: atom_id res chain seq x y z
N MET A 1 4.73 21.98 -4.83
CA MET A 1 3.58 21.22 -4.30
C MET A 1 3.34 21.61 -2.85
N ASN A 2 2.10 21.68 -2.35
CA ASN A 2 1.85 22.01 -0.95
C ASN A 2 1.97 20.77 -0.05
N GLN A 3 2.32 20.94 1.23
CA GLN A 3 2.53 19.83 2.17
C GLN A 3 1.28 18.96 2.38
N ARG A 4 0.07 19.53 2.24
CA ARG A 4 -1.19 18.79 2.40
C ARG A 4 -1.48 17.88 1.21
N GLU A 5 -1.05 18.27 0.02
CA GLU A 5 -1.18 17.48 -1.20
C GLU A 5 -0.24 16.28 -1.17
N SER A 6 1.01 16.46 -0.73
CA SER A 6 1.94 15.33 -0.55
C SER A 6 1.44 14.38 0.54
N GLN A 7 0.92 14.89 1.65
CA GLN A 7 0.27 14.07 2.68
C GLN A 7 -0.96 13.32 2.14
N ARG A 8 -1.78 13.97 1.29
CA ARG A 8 -2.94 13.33 0.65
C ARG A 8 -2.50 12.19 -0.26
N ARG A 9 -1.50 12.40 -1.11
CA ARG A 9 -0.95 11.36 -2.00
C ARG A 9 -0.39 10.19 -1.22
N LEU A 10 0.33 10.46 -0.13
CA LEU A 10 0.84 9.41 0.75
C LEU A 10 -0.32 8.61 1.39
N ALA A 11 -1.35 9.29 1.89
CA ALA A 11 -2.51 8.62 2.46
C ALA A 11 -3.28 7.76 1.44
N GLU A 12 -3.36 8.21 0.18
CA GLU A 12 -3.93 7.44 -0.94
C GLU A 12 -3.07 6.20 -1.25
N ALA A 13 -1.76 6.36 -1.36
CA ALA A 13 -0.84 5.25 -1.58
C ALA A 13 -0.92 4.19 -0.47
N VAL A 14 -0.98 4.61 0.80
CA VAL A 14 -1.17 3.70 1.94
C VAL A 14 -2.51 2.98 1.85
N ARG A 15 -3.59 3.68 1.49
CA ARG A 15 -4.92 3.06 1.34
C ARG A 15 -4.91 2.00 0.24
N ASP A 16 -4.32 2.31 -0.91
CA ASP A 16 -4.23 1.39 -2.05
C ASP A 16 -3.38 0.17 -1.70
N ALA A 17 -2.25 0.37 -1.01
CA ALA A 17 -1.39 -0.70 -0.54
C ALA A 17 -2.11 -1.64 0.45
N CYS A 18 -2.87 -1.09 1.40
CA CYS A 18 -3.73 -1.88 2.29
C CYS A 18 -4.77 -2.69 1.51
N GLY A 19 -5.45 -2.08 0.54
CA GLY A 19 -6.46 -2.75 -0.29
C GLY A 19 -5.86 -3.92 -1.08
N LYS A 20 -4.71 -3.69 -1.71
CA LYS A 20 -3.98 -4.70 -2.47
C LYS A 20 -3.53 -5.86 -1.58
N ALA A 21 -2.89 -5.57 -0.45
CA ALA A 21 -2.41 -6.60 0.48
C ALA A 21 -3.57 -7.47 1.01
N ALA A 22 -4.71 -6.86 1.34
CA ALA A 22 -5.90 -7.56 1.78
C ALA A 22 -6.46 -8.49 0.69
N GLN A 23 -6.58 -7.98 -0.54
CA GLN A 23 -7.11 -8.74 -1.66
C GLN A 23 -6.22 -9.95 -1.99
N GLU A 24 -4.92 -9.73 -2.15
CA GLU A 24 -3.95 -10.79 -2.46
C GLU A 24 -3.97 -11.88 -1.38
N ALA A 25 -3.98 -11.50 -0.09
CA ALA A 25 -4.02 -12.46 1.00
C ALA A 25 -5.34 -13.25 1.04
N TYR A 26 -6.49 -12.60 0.79
CA TYR A 26 -7.79 -13.26 0.74
C TYR A 26 -7.86 -14.29 -0.40
N GLU A 27 -7.39 -13.91 -1.59
CA GLU A 27 -7.37 -14.77 -2.78
C GLU A 27 -6.41 -15.96 -2.59
N ASN A 28 -5.20 -15.71 -2.09
CA ASN A 28 -4.21 -16.75 -1.80
C ASN A 28 -4.68 -17.72 -0.72
N ALA A 29 -5.32 -17.22 0.34
CA ALA A 29 -5.96 -18.04 1.36
C ALA A 29 -7.06 -18.93 0.75
N GLY A 30 -7.81 -18.40 -0.22
CA GLY A 30 -8.82 -19.15 -0.93
C GLY A 30 -8.27 -20.26 -1.83
N ILE A 31 -7.20 -19.98 -2.55
CA ILE A 31 -6.44 -20.98 -3.32
C ILE A 31 -5.90 -22.08 -2.40
N SER A 32 -5.52 -21.70 -1.18
CA SER A 32 -5.02 -22.62 -0.14
C SER A 32 -6.13 -23.44 0.56
N GLY A 33 -7.41 -23.24 0.16
CA GLY A 33 -8.54 -24.01 0.67
C GLY A 33 -9.13 -23.51 1.99
N LEU A 34 -8.78 -22.31 2.44
CA LEU A 34 -9.38 -21.74 3.66
C LEU A 34 -10.85 -21.36 3.44
N CYS A 35 -11.64 -21.47 4.52
CA CYS A 35 -13.00 -20.96 4.60
C CYS A 35 -13.02 -19.43 4.57
N GLU A 36 -14.20 -18.83 4.43
CA GLU A 36 -14.36 -17.37 4.33
C GLU A 36 -13.78 -16.60 5.53
N GLU A 37 -13.98 -17.11 6.75
CA GLU A 37 -13.44 -16.51 7.98
C GLU A 37 -11.91 -16.58 8.02
N GLY A 38 -11.33 -17.74 7.66
CA GLY A 38 -9.87 -17.88 7.56
C GLY A 38 -9.26 -16.97 6.49
N ARG A 39 -9.93 -16.78 5.35
CA ARG A 39 -9.49 -15.81 4.33
C ARG A 39 -9.54 -14.38 4.84
N TRP A 40 -10.57 -14.03 5.61
CA TRP A 40 -10.71 -12.71 6.22
C TRP A 40 -9.61 -12.45 7.25
N GLU A 41 -9.30 -13.43 8.10
CA GLU A 41 -8.19 -13.33 9.07
C GLU A 41 -6.84 -13.11 8.36
N CYS A 42 -6.59 -13.81 7.26
CA CYS A 42 -5.40 -13.59 6.43
C CYS A 42 -5.36 -12.17 5.84
N ALA A 43 -6.48 -11.67 5.31
CA ALA A 43 -6.56 -10.32 4.76
C ALA A 43 -6.25 -9.23 5.82
N ILE A 44 -6.84 -9.34 7.01
CA ILE A 44 -6.57 -8.41 8.12
C ILE A 44 -5.12 -8.51 8.59
N SER A 45 -4.57 -9.72 8.65
CA SER A 45 -3.17 -9.94 9.03
C SER A 45 -2.21 -9.30 8.02
N ALA A 46 -2.52 -9.39 6.72
CA ALA A 46 -1.73 -8.76 5.66
C ALA A 46 -1.74 -7.23 5.75
N ILE A 47 -2.90 -6.61 6.04
CA ILE A 47 -2.97 -5.16 6.30
C ILE A 47 -2.08 -4.77 7.49
N ARG A 48 -2.12 -5.54 8.58
CA ARG A 48 -1.34 -5.26 9.79
C ARG A 48 0.17 -5.45 9.59
N ALA A 49 0.55 -6.33 8.67
CA ALA A 49 1.94 -6.63 8.34
C ALA A 49 2.50 -5.76 7.20
N LEU A 50 1.70 -4.81 6.67
CA LEU A 50 2.11 -3.96 5.57
C LEU A 50 3.35 -3.15 5.95
N ASP A 51 4.40 -3.25 5.13
CA ASP A 51 5.62 -2.47 5.28
C ASP A 51 5.39 -1.03 4.79
N LEU A 52 5.15 -0.11 5.72
CA LEU A 52 4.89 1.30 5.41
C LEU A 52 6.13 2.01 4.84
N GLU A 53 7.34 1.60 5.21
CA GLU A 53 8.56 2.20 4.66
C GLU A 53 8.71 1.83 3.18
N ALA A 54 8.39 0.60 2.81
CA ALA A 54 8.35 0.20 1.40
C ALA A 54 7.32 1.04 0.61
N VAL A 55 6.15 1.32 1.18
CA VAL A 55 5.13 2.17 0.53
C VAL A 55 5.61 3.62 0.38
N ILE A 56 6.24 4.18 1.41
CA ILE A 56 6.80 5.54 1.37
C ILE A 56 7.89 5.65 0.31
N ASN A 57 8.82 4.68 0.28
CA ASN A 57 9.95 4.69 -0.66
C ASN A 57 9.54 4.42 -2.11
N ALA A 58 8.40 3.76 -2.34
CA ALA A 58 7.85 3.54 -3.68
C ALA A 58 7.15 4.78 -4.26
N MET A 59 6.85 5.79 -3.42
CA MET A 59 6.30 7.04 -3.93
C MET A 59 7.37 7.82 -4.69
N PRO A 60 7.03 8.40 -5.85
CA PRO A 60 7.96 9.28 -6.56
C PRO A 60 8.32 10.47 -5.68
N ASP A 61 9.63 10.72 -5.52
CA ASP A 61 10.13 11.93 -4.89
C ASP A 61 10.05 13.08 -5.90
N ASP A 62 8.92 13.78 -5.92
CA ASP A 62 8.66 14.95 -6.76
C ASP A 62 9.55 16.17 -6.40
N SER A 63 10.51 16.03 -5.47
CA SER A 63 11.43 17.10 -5.07
C SER A 63 12.59 17.35 -6.06
N GLN A 64 12.69 16.59 -7.17
CA GLN A 64 13.83 16.63 -8.10
C GLN A 64 13.48 17.10 -9.53
N GLU A 65 12.40 17.84 -9.78
CA GLU A 65 12.04 18.27 -11.14
C GLU A 65 12.77 19.54 -11.64
N ASN A 66 13.83 20.02 -10.96
CA ASN A 66 14.47 21.28 -11.35
C ASN A 66 15.99 21.32 -11.13
N LYS A 67 16.74 20.39 -11.74
CA LYS A 67 18.22 20.44 -11.80
C LYS A 67 18.84 20.32 -13.20
N ASP A 68 18.07 19.98 -14.23
CA ASP A 68 18.61 19.76 -15.59
C ASP A 68 18.37 20.92 -16.58
N ALA A 69 17.90 22.07 -16.09
CA ALA A 69 17.85 23.31 -16.87
C ALA A 69 19.02 24.24 -16.50
N LYS A 70 20.26 23.80 -16.74
CA LYS A 70 21.42 24.69 -16.75
C LYS A 70 22.31 24.46 -17.97
#